data_AF-A0A348UNV8-F1
#
_entry.id   AF-A0A348UNV8-F1
#
_cell.length_a   1.000
_cell.length_b   1.000
_cell.length_c   1.000
_cell.angle_alpha   90.00
_cell.angle_beta   90.00
_cell.angle_gamma   90.00
#
_symmetry.space_group_name_H-M   'P 1'
#
loop_
_entity.id
_entity.type
_entity.pdbx_description
1 polymer ?
#
loop_
_entity_poly.entity_id
_entity_poly.type
_entity_poly.pdbx_seq_one_letter_code
_entity_poly.pdbx_strand_id
1 'polypeptide(L)' 'MTAVGPIAIGSMVPLTGSSASDGNEFRNGLSMAIDEVNARGGILGRPL' A
#
# COMPACT_ATOMS: atom_id res chain seq x y z
N MET A 1 0.17 -24.93 1.99
CA MET A 1 -0.50 -24.24 0.88
C MET A 1 0.14 -22.85 0.78
N THR A 2 0.99 -22.60 -0.20
CA THR A 2 1.53 -21.26 -0.44
C THR A 2 0.41 -20.41 -1.03
N ALA A 3 0.10 -19.27 -0.41
CA ALA A 3 -0.95 -18.38 -0.90
C ALA A 3 -0.57 -17.84 -2.30
N VAL A 4 -1.49 -17.97 -3.25
CA VAL A 4 -1.32 -17.51 -4.63
C VAL A 4 -1.87 -16.08 -4.74
N GLY A 5 -1.06 -15.17 -5.27
CA GLY A 5 -1.45 -13.78 -5.55
C GLY A 5 -0.91 -12.73 -4.56
N PRO A 6 -1.17 -11.43 -4.84
CA PRO A 6 -0.68 -10.31 -4.03
C PRO A 6 -1.17 -10.34 -2.58
N ILE A 7 -0.47 -9.64 -1.70
CA ILE A 7 -0.86 -9.43 -0.30
C ILE A 7 -1.69 -8.17 -0.22
N ALA A 8 -3.01 -8.31 -0.05
CA ALA A 8 -3.89 -7.15 0.05
C ALA A 8 -3.52 -6.24 1.23
N ILE A 9 -3.23 -4.97 0.94
CA ILE A 9 -2.98 -3.92 1.93
C ILE A 9 -4.15 -2.94 1.93
N GLY A 10 -4.79 -2.81 3.10
CA GLY A 10 -5.84 -1.82 3.34
C GLY A 10 -5.35 -0.70 4.25
N SER A 11 -5.76 0.54 3.98
CA SER A 11 -5.50 1.68 4.84
C SER A 11 -6.76 2.51 4.99
N MET A 12 -7.09 2.86 6.24
CA MET A 12 -8.24 3.71 6.57
C MET A 12 -7.75 5.14 6.71
N VAL A 13 -7.83 5.91 5.62
CA VAL A 13 -7.44 7.31 5.58
C VAL A 13 -8.62 8.17 5.11
N PRO A 14 -8.75 9.41 5.61
CA PRO A 14 -9.81 10.31 5.18
C PRO A 14 -9.52 10.81 3.76
N LEU A 15 -10.15 10.22 2.74
CA LEU A 15 -9.96 10.66 1.34
C LEU A 15 -10.87 11.83 0.95
N THR A 16 -11.75 12.28 1.87
CA THR A 16 -12.70 13.38 1.67
C THR A 16 -12.86 14.17 2.97
N GLY A 17 -13.47 15.36 2.88
CA GLY A 17 -13.71 16.24 4.04
C GLY A 17 -12.51 17.12 4.39
N SER A 18 -12.53 17.73 5.57
CA SER A 18 -11.53 18.73 6.00
C SER A 18 -10.10 18.17 6.12
N SER A 19 -9.96 16.86 6.31
CA SER A 19 -8.67 16.17 6.45
C SER A 19 -8.24 15.40 5.19
N ALA A 20 -8.89 15.65 4.04
CA ALA A 20 -8.59 14.96 2.79
C ALA A 20 -7.14 15.12 2.34
N SER A 21 -6.53 16.29 2.59
CA SER A 21 -5.13 16.55 2.23
C SER A 21 -4.20 15.56 2.91
N ASP A 22 -4.33 15.41 4.23
CA ASP A 22 -3.50 14.48 5.01
C ASP A 22 -3.73 13.03 4.55
N GLY A 23 -4.99 12.66 4.29
CA GLY A 23 -5.33 11.33 3.79
C GLY A 23 -4.73 11.01 2.42
N ASN A 24 -4.64 12.00 1.53
CA ASN A 24 -3.98 11.85 0.24
C ASN A 24 -2.47 11.67 0.41
N GLU A 25 -1.83 12.41 1.31
CA GLU A 25 -0.39 12.23 1.56
C GLU A 25 -0.09 10.86 2.18
N PHE A 26 -0.93 10.37 3.10
CA PHE A 26 -0.81 8.99 3.61
C PHE A 26 -0.96 7.95 2.50
N ARG A 27 -1.92 8.14 1.58
CA ARG A 27 -2.10 7.25 0.43
C ARG A 27 -0.87 7.28 -0.49
N ASN A 28 -0.34 8.45 -0.79
CA ASN A 28 0.84 8.62 -1.64
C ASN A 28 2.06 7.93 -1.03
N GLY A 29 2.29 8.12 0.27
CA GLY A 29 3.38 7.46 0.99
C GLY A 29 3.22 5.94 1.02
N LEU A 30 1.99 5.44 1.22
CA LEU A 30 1.72 3.99 1.15
C LEU A 30 2.00 3.43 -0.25
N SER A 31 1.56 4.10 -1.30
CA SER A 31 1.83 3.69 -2.69
C SER A 31 3.34 3.66 -2.98
N MET A 32 4.08 4.69 -2.56
CA MET A 32 5.53 4.73 -2.71
C MET A 32 6.22 3.56 -2.00
N ALA A 33 5.81 3.25 -0.76
CA ALA A 33 6.37 2.12 -0.01
C ALA A 33 6.04 0.77 -0.67
N ILE A 34 4.82 0.61 -1.21
CA ILE A 34 4.43 -0.59 -1.97
C ILE A 34 5.32 -0.76 -3.19
N ASP A 35 5.54 0.31 -3.96
CA ASP A 35 6.39 0.28 -5.15
C ASP A 35 7.84 -0.11 -4.80
N GLU A 36 8.41 0.46 -3.74
CA GLU A 36 9.76 0.13 -3.26
C GLU A 36 9.88 -1.33 -2.82
N VAL A 37 8.89 -1.86 -2.08
CA VAL A 37 8.90 -3.25 -1.62
C VAL A 37 8.74 -4.21 -2.79
N ASN A 38 7.84 -3.91 -3.72
CA ASN A 38 7.62 -4.72 -4.92
C ASN A 38 8.87 -4.74 -5.81
N ALA A 39 9.57 -3.60 -5.95
CA ALA A 39 10.85 -3.53 -6.67
C ALA A 39 11.95 -4.39 -6.03
N ARG A 40 11.87 -4.68 -4.72
CA ARG A 40 12.80 -5.56 -3.98
C ARG A 40 12.37 -7.03 -3.94
N GLY A 41 11.38 -7.42 -4.76
CA GLY A 41 10.89 -8.79 -4.85
C GLY A 41 9.73 -9.10 -3.90
N GLY A 42 9.11 -8.08 -3.31
CA GLY A 42 7.96 -8.23 -2.44
C GLY A 42 8.27 -8.93 -1.11
N ILE A 43 7.26 -9.47 -0.45
CA ILE A 43 7.39 -10.21 0.80
C ILE A 43 7.36 -11.70 0.52
N LEU A 44 8.48 -12.39 0.77
CA LEU A 44 8.64 -13.82 0.47
C LEU A 44 8.32 -14.16 -1.00
N GLY A 45 8.71 -13.27 -1.93
CA GLY A 45 8.45 -13.43 -3.36
C GLY A 45 7.02 -13.06 -3.80
N ARG A 46 6.18 -12.52 -2.90
CA ARG A 46 4.82 -12.11 -3.21
C ARG A 46 4.73 -10.59 -3.30
N PRO A 47 4.11 -10.04 -4.37
CA PRO A 47 3.84 -8.61 -4.43
C PRO A 47 2.85 -8.19 -3.35
N LEU A 48 2.96 -6.95 -2.91
CA LEU A 48 1.93 -6.22 -2.18
C LEU A 48 0.88 -5.70 -3.19
#